data_AF-A0AAX3SDY8-F1
#
_entry.id   AF-A0AAX3SDY8-F1
#
_cell.length_a   1.000
_cell.length_b   1.000
_cell.length_c   1.000
_cell.angle_alpha   90.00
_cell.angle_beta   90.00
_cell.angle_gamma   90.00
#
_symmetry.space_group_name_H-M   'P 1'
#
loop_
_entity.id
_entity.type
_entity.pdbx_description
1 polymer ?
#
loop_
_entity_poly.entity_id
_entity_poly.type
_entity_poly.pdbx_seq_one_letter_code
_entity_poly.pdbx_strand_id
1 'polypeptide(L)'
;MSMPIKNGVIRRTRTVDISNWGEEPPRWILLLADEVRATNRKMAGERIGVSRSAVSLALANRYPSPSTESIEKKVLLALDGLKCPAQQLTTSVEQCRDYRARPAPTHNPMAMRLWRHCQSCPHNPERQGEEQ
;
A
#
# COMPACT_ATOMS: atom_id res chain seq x y z
N MET A 1 -40.40 -8.18 9.23
CA MET A 1 -39.70 -7.93 7.95
C MET A 1 -38.53 -7.00 8.22
N SER A 2 -37.37 -7.43 7.74
CA SER A 2 -36.03 -6.83 7.72
C SER A 2 -35.94 -5.30 7.74
N MET A 3 -34.95 -4.75 8.45
CA MET A 3 -33.61 -4.49 7.85
C MET A 3 -32.57 -4.06 8.90
N PRO A 4 -31.31 -4.47 8.74
CA PRO A 4 -30.29 -4.42 9.79
C PRO A 4 -29.54 -3.09 9.88
N ILE A 5 -29.14 -2.79 11.11
CA ILE A 5 -28.06 -1.92 11.57
C ILE A 5 -26.88 -1.85 10.58
N LYS A 6 -26.66 -0.66 10.01
CA LYS A 6 -25.47 -0.31 9.22
C LYS A 6 -24.27 -0.25 10.15
N ASN A 7 -23.55 -1.36 10.28
CA ASN A 7 -22.32 -1.40 11.05
C ASN A 7 -21.20 -0.75 10.22
N GLY A 8 -20.99 0.55 10.43
CA GLY A 8 -19.88 1.28 9.85
C GLY A 8 -18.56 0.67 10.33
N VAL A 9 -17.78 0.11 9.40
CA VAL A 9 -16.43 -0.36 9.70
C VAL A 9 -15.56 0.86 9.97
N ILE A 10 -15.41 1.21 11.25
CA ILE A 10 -14.37 2.14 11.71
C ILE A 10 -13.03 1.47 11.38
N ARG A 11 -12.46 1.79 10.20
CA ARG A 11 -11.08 1.41 9.87
C ARG A 11 -10.18 2.14 10.86
N ARG A 12 -9.75 1.47 11.94
CA ARG A 12 -8.64 1.96 12.76
C ARG A 12 -7.45 2.10 11.82
N THR A 13 -7.11 3.33 11.45
CA THR A 13 -5.84 3.65 10.80
C THR A 13 -4.75 3.09 11.70
N ARG A 14 -4.13 1.97 11.29
CA ARG A 14 -3.06 1.37 12.09
C ARG A 14 -1.92 2.38 12.10
N THR A 15 -1.65 2.98 13.25
CA THR A 15 -0.50 3.87 13.43
C THR A 15 0.77 3.05 13.22
N VAL A 16 1.45 3.33 12.11
CA VAL A 16 2.80 2.81 11.85
C VAL A 16 3.76 3.91 12.24
N ASP A 17 4.44 3.69 13.37
CA ASP A 17 5.51 4.53 13.87
C ASP A 17 6.83 4.18 13.15
N ILE A 18 7.48 5.21 12.61
CA ILE A 18 8.79 5.10 11.94
C ILE A 18 9.77 6.17 12.45
N SER A 19 9.47 6.85 13.56
CA SER A 19 10.30 7.93 14.11
C SER A 19 11.73 7.48 14.47
N ASN A 20 11.96 6.19 14.68
CA ASN A 20 13.29 5.63 14.92
C ASN A 20 14.26 5.74 13.73
N TRP A 21 13.77 6.11 12.54
CA TRP A 21 14.58 6.35 11.34
C TRP A 21 15.04 7.80 11.17
N GLY A 22 14.65 8.71 12.09
CA GLY A 22 14.99 10.13 12.02
C GLY A 22 14.00 10.96 11.20
N GLU A 23 14.39 12.20 10.90
CA GLU A 23 13.56 13.19 10.20
C GLU A 23 13.37 12.86 8.70
N GLU A 24 14.40 12.27 8.08
CA GLU A 24 14.37 11.77 6.70
C GLU A 24 14.54 10.23 6.66
N PRO A 25 13.45 9.47 6.84
CA PRO A 25 13.51 8.02 6.74
C PRO A 25 13.81 7.55 5.30
N PRO A 26 14.53 6.42 5.12
CA PRO A 26 14.80 5.87 3.79
C PRO A 26 13.53 5.58 2.99
N ARG A 27 13.61 5.73 1.66
CA ARG A 27 12.48 5.51 0.73
C ARG A 27 11.78 4.16 0.95
N TRP A 28 12.53 3.08 1.12
CA TRP A 28 11.96 1.75 1.31
C TRP A 28 11.17 1.63 2.63
N ILE A 29 11.55 2.38 3.67
CA ILE A 29 10.79 2.43 4.94
C ILE A 29 9.46 3.16 4.75
N LEU A 30 9.46 4.25 3.98
CA LEU A 30 8.23 4.97 3.62
C LEU A 30 7.26 4.05 2.86
N LEU A 31 7.76 3.37 1.82
CA LEU A 31 7.00 2.39 1.04
C LEU A 31 6.43 1.26 1.91
N LEU A 32 7.26 0.70 2.80
CA LEU A 32 6.85 -0.38 3.69
C LEU A 32 5.80 0.09 4.71
N ALA A 33 5.99 1.28 5.29
CA ALA A 33 5.03 1.86 6.23
C ALA A 33 3.69 2.13 5.54
N ASP A 34 3.72 2.61 4.29
CA ASP A 34 2.54 2.87 3.49
C ASP A 34 1.74 1.59 3.20
N GLU A 35 2.42 0.54 2.74
CA GLU A 35 1.79 -0.77 2.48
C GLU A 35 1.17 -1.35 3.76
N VAL A 36 1.82 -1.22 4.91
CA VAL A 36 1.29 -1.69 6.20
C VAL A 36 0.06 -0.89 6.64
N ARG A 37 0.02 0.42 6.39
CA ARG A 37 -1.15 1.28 6.65
C ARG A 37 -2.34 0.89 5.76
N ALA A 38 -2.06 0.56 4.50
CA ALA A 38 -3.09 0.13 3.54
C ALA A 38 -3.62 -1.28 3.84
N THR A 39 -2.75 -2.18 4.32
CA THR A 39 -3.07 -3.59 4.57
C THR A 39 -2.85 -3.95 6.05
N ASN A 40 -1.74 -4.64 6.34
CA ASN A 40 -1.20 -4.95 7.65
C ASN A 40 0.21 -5.54 7.50
N ARG A 41 0.93 -5.72 8.62
CA ARG A 41 2.31 -6.26 8.63
C ARG A 41 2.43 -7.69 8.08
N LYS A 42 1.38 -8.49 8.13
CA LYS A 42 1.38 -9.87 7.58
C LYS A 42 1.31 -9.80 6.06
N MET A 43 0.30 -9.13 5.50
CA MET A 43 0.12 -8.97 4.06
C MET A 43 1.30 -8.23 3.41
N ALA A 44 1.81 -7.16 4.04
CA ALA A 44 2.99 -6.47 3.56
C ALA A 44 4.21 -7.41 3.51
N GLY A 45 4.39 -8.25 4.54
CA GLY A 45 5.46 -9.25 4.58
C GLY A 45 5.33 -10.29 3.47
N GLU A 46 4.13 -10.85 3.29
CA GLU A 46 3.82 -11.80 2.21
C GLU A 46 4.13 -11.19 0.84
N ARG A 47 3.74 -9.93 0.62
CA ARG A 47 3.95 -9.23 -0.65
C ARG A 47 5.41 -8.99 -0.99
N ILE A 48 6.24 -8.67 0.00
CA ILE A 48 7.69 -8.45 -0.20
C ILE A 48 8.54 -9.73 0.02
N GLY A 49 7.91 -10.86 0.36
CA GLY A 49 8.58 -12.13 0.60
C GLY A 49 9.45 -12.15 1.86
N VAL A 50 8.97 -11.58 2.97
CA VAL A 50 9.60 -11.64 4.31
C VAL A 50 8.56 -11.91 5.41
N SER A 51 9.02 -12.29 6.61
CA SER A 51 8.12 -12.55 7.73
C SER A 51 7.50 -11.27 8.29
N ARG A 52 6.29 -11.37 8.89
CA ARG A 52 5.65 -10.28 9.64
C ARG A 52 6.59 -9.67 10.70
N SER A 53 7.39 -10.50 11.36
CA SER A 53 8.35 -10.07 12.38
C SER A 53 9.47 -9.24 11.75
N ALA A 54 9.99 -9.63 10.59
CA ALA A 54 10.98 -8.85 9.84
C ALA A 54 10.45 -7.46 9.46
N VAL A 55 9.19 -7.37 9.00
CA VAL A 55 8.52 -6.07 8.75
C VAL A 55 8.46 -5.20 10.01
N SER A 56 8.12 -5.81 11.15
CA SER A 56 8.01 -5.07 12.43
C SER A 56 9.37 -4.54 12.89
N LEU A 57 10.42 -5.36 12.79
CA LEU A 57 11.79 -4.97 13.15
C LEU A 57 12.34 -3.90 12.22
N ALA A 58 12.07 -3.99 10.92
CA ALA A 58 12.46 -2.98 9.94
C ALA A 58 11.83 -1.61 10.23
N LEU A 59 10.50 -1.56 10.44
CA LEU A 59 9.79 -0.32 10.76
C LEU A 59 10.27 0.30 12.08
N ALA A 60 10.61 -0.54 13.07
CA ALA A 60 11.11 -0.09 14.36
C ALA A 60 12.61 0.32 14.36
N ASN A 61 13.31 0.21 13.23
CA ASN A 61 14.77 0.37 13.14
C ASN A 61 15.53 -0.54 14.12
N ARG A 62 15.07 -1.79 14.28
CA ARG A 62 15.65 -2.81 15.19
C ARG A 62 16.03 -4.07 14.44
N TYR A 63 16.34 -3.96 13.15
CA TYR A 63 16.66 -5.12 12.34
C TYR A 63 18.02 -5.70 12.77
N PRO A 64 18.12 -6.99 13.14
CA PRO A 64 19.32 -7.55 13.79
C PRO A 64 20.50 -7.80 12.84
N SER A 65 20.31 -7.57 11.54
CA SER A 65 21.35 -7.74 10.52
C SER A 65 22.23 -6.50 10.44
N PRO A 66 23.55 -6.65 10.25
CA PRO A 66 24.45 -5.52 10.04
C PRO A 66 24.11 -4.69 8.78
N SER A 67 23.42 -5.29 7.81
CA SER A 67 22.93 -4.60 6.60
C SER A 67 21.44 -4.81 6.39
N THR A 68 20.73 -3.74 5.99
CA THR A 68 19.31 -3.74 5.59
C THR A 68 19.10 -3.89 4.08
N GLU A 69 20.18 -3.95 3.29
CA GLU A 69 20.13 -3.97 1.81
C GLU A 69 19.24 -5.08 1.25
N SER A 70 19.25 -6.27 1.86
CA SER A 70 18.44 -7.40 1.39
C SER A 70 16.93 -7.16 1.52
N ILE A 71 16.49 -6.56 2.63
CA ILE A 71 15.07 -6.24 2.83
C ILE A 71 14.69 -5.01 2.01
N GLU A 72 15.56 -4.01 1.93
CA GLU A 72 15.38 -2.84 1.08
C GLU A 72 15.16 -3.22 -0.39
N LYS A 73 16.03 -4.06 -0.96
CA LYS A 73 15.90 -4.52 -2.36
C LYS A 73 14.56 -5.23 -2.59
N LYS A 74 14.13 -6.08 -1.66
CA LYS A 74 12.83 -6.76 -1.73
C LYS A 74 11.67 -5.78 -1.71
N VAL A 75 11.75 -4.78 -0.82
CA VAL A 75 10.73 -3.73 -0.70
C VAL A 75 10.65 -2.90 -1.97
N LEU A 76 11.79 -2.44 -2.50
CA LEU A 76 11.83 -1.65 -3.73
C LEU A 76 11.28 -2.45 -4.92
N LEU A 77 11.71 -3.71 -5.09
CA LEU A 77 11.20 -4.56 -6.17
C LEU A 77 9.68 -4.79 -6.08
N ALA A 78 9.14 -4.94 -4.88
CA ALA A 78 7.73 -5.27 -4.69
C ALA A 78 6.80 -4.04 -4.64
N LEU A 79 7.29 -2.90 -4.15
CA LEU A 79 6.47 -1.72 -3.84
C LEU A 79 6.85 -0.46 -4.65
N ASP A 80 8.06 -0.37 -5.18
CA ASP A 80 8.52 0.81 -5.93
C ASP A 80 8.17 0.73 -7.43
N GLY A 81 7.71 -0.42 -7.93
CA GLY A 81 7.32 -0.58 -9.33
C GLY A 81 6.22 -1.61 -9.54
N LEU A 82 4.98 -1.14 -9.71
CA LEU A 82 3.88 -1.93 -10.27
C LEU A 82 3.55 -1.45 -11.69
N LYS A 83 3.17 -2.37 -12.57
CA LYS A 83 2.64 -1.99 -13.89
C LYS A 83 1.20 -1.53 -13.73
N CYS A 84 0.94 -0.25 -14.00
CA CYS A 84 -0.42 0.28 -14.00
C CYS A 84 -1.16 -0.20 -15.26
N PRO A 85 -2.24 -0.99 -15.16
CA PRO A 85 -2.97 -1.46 -16.34
C PRO A 85 -3.68 -0.32 -17.09
N ALA A 86 -4.02 0.77 -16.39
CA ALA A 86 -4.73 1.91 -17.00
C ALA A 86 -3.78 2.85 -17.78
N GLN A 87 -2.55 3.03 -17.30
CA GLN A 87 -1.56 3.92 -17.92
C GLN A 87 -0.53 3.17 -18.76
N GLN A 88 -0.44 1.84 -18.61
CA GLN A 88 0.58 0.97 -19.23
C GLN A 88 2.03 1.38 -18.90
N LEU A 89 2.19 2.07 -17.76
CA LEU A 89 3.47 2.53 -17.24
C LEU A 89 3.75 1.89 -15.88
N THR A 90 5.04 1.75 -15.55
CA THR A 90 5.45 1.37 -14.20
C THR A 90 5.31 2.58 -13.28
N THR A 91 4.61 2.40 -12.17
CA THR A 91 4.34 3.43 -11.16
C THR A 91 4.55 2.83 -9.77
N SER A 92 4.89 3.64 -8.77
CA SER A 92 5.01 3.13 -7.40
C SER A 92 3.65 2.80 -6.79
N VAL A 93 3.62 1.96 -5.76
CA VAL A 93 2.38 1.64 -5.02
C VAL A 93 1.74 2.89 -4.43
N GLU A 94 2.57 3.81 -3.93
CA GLU A 94 2.14 5.13 -3.43
C GLU A 94 1.40 5.92 -4.51
N GLN A 95 2.00 6.08 -5.70
CA GLN A 95 1.38 6.79 -6.81
C GLN A 95 0.09 6.13 -7.26
N CYS A 96 0.09 4.79 -7.41
CA CYS A 96 -1.12 4.05 -7.77
C CYS A 96 -2.26 4.27 -6.77
N ARG A 97 -1.94 4.34 -5.47
CA ARG A 97 -2.91 4.65 -4.43
C ARG A 97 -3.41 6.08 -4.53
N ASP A 98 -2.52 7.04 -4.70
CA ASP A 98 -2.90 8.45 -4.84
C ASP A 98 -3.84 8.66 -6.02
N TYR A 99 -3.59 7.99 -7.15
CA TYR A 99 -4.50 8.02 -8.30
C TYR A 99 -5.89 7.45 -7.95
N ARG A 100 -5.97 6.39 -7.15
CA ARG A 100 -7.26 5.82 -6.71
C ARG A 100 -7.97 6.71 -5.69
N ALA A 101 -7.25 7.27 -4.72
CA ALA A 101 -7.81 8.03 -3.61
C ALA A 101 -8.35 9.41 -4.04
N ARG A 102 -8.02 9.87 -5.25
CA ARG A 102 -8.53 11.13 -5.80
C ARG A 102 -10.06 11.11 -5.96
N PRO A 103 -10.73 12.26 -5.72
CA PRO A 103 -12.14 12.41 -6.03
C PRO A 103 -12.40 12.28 -7.54
N ALA A 104 -13.62 11.90 -7.90
CA ALA A 104 -14.03 11.78 -9.29
C ALA A 104 -13.82 13.12 -10.03
N PRO A 105 -12.99 13.16 -11.08
CA PRO A 105 -12.75 14.39 -11.84
C PRO A 105 -14.03 14.85 -12.55
N THR A 106 -14.37 16.13 -12.44
CA THR A 106 -15.61 16.70 -13.03
C THR A 106 -15.39 17.39 -14.38
N HIS A 107 -14.18 17.90 -14.65
CA HIS A 107 -13.91 18.74 -15.83
C HIS A 107 -12.97 18.10 -16.86
N ASN A 108 -12.38 16.93 -16.58
CA ASN A 108 -11.45 16.27 -17.49
C ASN A 108 -11.93 14.84 -17.83
N PRO A 109 -12.43 14.59 -19.05
CA PRO A 109 -12.95 13.27 -19.44
C PRO A 109 -11.89 12.18 -19.50
N MET A 110 -10.63 12.51 -19.81
CA MET A 110 -9.52 11.55 -19.76
C MET A 110 -9.22 11.14 -18.32
N ALA A 111 -9.16 12.11 -17.40
CA ALA A 111 -8.98 11.83 -15.98
C ALA A 111 -10.14 11.02 -15.40
N MET A 112 -11.38 11.29 -15.84
CA MET A 112 -12.55 10.50 -15.45
C MET A 112 -12.46 9.04 -15.93
N ARG A 113 -11.97 8.79 -17.15
CA ARG A 113 -11.71 7.41 -17.63
C ARG A 113 -10.67 6.71 -16.77
N LEU A 114 -9.55 7.35 -16.50
CA LEU A 114 -8.50 6.80 -15.64
C LEU A 114 -9.04 6.49 -14.23
N TRP A 115 -9.80 7.41 -13.64
CA TRP A 115 -10.42 7.21 -12.32
C TRP A 115 -11.34 6.00 -12.32
N ARG A 116 -12.22 5.84 -13.34
CA ARG A 116 -13.08 4.65 -13.47
C ARG A 116 -12.28 3.35 -13.56
N HIS A 117 -11.20 3.34 -14.35
CA HIS A 117 -10.29 2.19 -14.39
C HIS A 117 -9.66 1.89 -13.02
N CYS A 118 -9.26 2.91 -12.26
CA CYS A 118 -8.71 2.73 -10.91
C CYS A 118 -9.71 2.11 -9.93
N GLN A 119 -11.01 2.41 -10.08
CA GLN A 119 -12.09 1.82 -9.27
C GLN A 119 -12.26 0.31 -9.53
N SER A 120 -12.16 -0.13 -10.79
CA SER A 120 -12.29 -1.54 -11.19
C SER A 120 -10.96 -2.31 -11.34
N CYS A 121 -9.83 -1.67 -11.02
CA CYS A 121 -8.50 -2.22 -11.23
C CYS A 121 -8.23 -3.48 -10.36
N PRO A 122 -7.56 -4.52 -10.90
CA PRO A 122 -7.19 -5.71 -10.13
C PRO A 122 -6.24 -5.40 -8.96
N HIS A 123 -5.46 -4.32 -9.03
CA HIS A 123 -4.65 -3.82 -7.91
C HIS A 123 -5.48 -3.06 -6.87
N ASN A 124 -6.81 -3.17 -6.88
CA ASN A 124 -7.67 -2.58 -5.88
C ASN A 124 -7.87 -3.49 -4.67
N PRO A 125 -7.22 -3.22 -3.51
CA PRO A 125 -7.42 -4.03 -2.33
C PRO A 125 -8.87 -3.98 -1.83
N GLU A 126 -9.67 -2.96 -2.21
CA GLU A 126 -11.11 -2.92 -1.91
C GLU A 126 -11.95 -3.85 -2.79
N ARG A 127 -11.40 -4.30 -3.93
CA ARG A 127 -12.05 -5.25 -4.86
C ARG A 127 -11.48 -6.67 -4.75
N GLN A 128 -10.27 -6.84 -4.21
CA GLN A 128 -9.68 -8.16 -3.96
C GLN A 128 -10.39 -8.97 -2.85
N GLY A 129 -11.61 -8.58 -2.46
CA GLY A 129 -12.50 -9.31 -1.57
C GLY A 129 -13.66 -10.03 -2.28
N GLU A 130 -13.75 -10.00 -3.61
CA GLU A 130 -14.86 -10.62 -4.39
C GLU A 130 -14.43 -11.81 -5.26
N GLU A 131 -13.29 -12.45 -4.97
CA GLU A 131 -12.90 -13.70 -5.66
C GLU A 131 -12.97 -14.90 -4.69
N GLN A 132 -14.17 -15.50 -4.62
CA GLN A 132 -14.41 -16.91 -4.33
C GLN A 132 -15.49 -17.40 -5.28
#